data_AF-A0A0P8D3U3-F1
#
_entry.id   AF-A0A0P8D3U3-F1
#
_cell.length_a   1.000
_cell.length_b   1.000
_cell.length_c   1.000
_cell.angle_alpha   90.00
_cell.angle_beta   90.00
_cell.angle_gamma   90.00
#
_symmetry.space_group_name_H-M   'P 1'
#
loop_
_entity.id
_entity.type
_entity.pdbx_description
1 polymer ?
#
loop_
_entity_poly.entity_id
_entity_poly.type
_entity_poly.pdbx_seq_one_letter_code
_entity_poly.pdbx_strand_id
1 'polypeptide(L)'
;MSDRVLSDAYNLKKLIREAEALADESIIAMARLKQAMLAARQNPAIEVHTGQRALVRLTEAESHALSMSTNLLRVHDELSKEARVHAGGDLGIPTEIPDGATTGEFAPQERLRA
;
A
#
# COMPACT_ATOMS: atom_id res chain seq x y z
N MET A 1 -21.38 -25.13 9.17
CA MET A 1 -21.11 -23.87 8.43
C MET A 1 -21.22 -24.18 6.95
N SER A 2 -21.82 -23.32 6.12
CA SER A 2 -21.88 -23.63 4.68
C SER A 2 -20.52 -23.34 4.03
N ASP A 3 -20.09 -24.20 3.10
CA ASP A 3 -18.81 -24.03 2.38
C ASP A 3 -18.71 -22.67 1.68
N ARG A 4 -19.85 -22.08 1.34
CA ARG A 4 -19.95 -20.74 0.76
C ARG A 4 -19.48 -19.64 1.71
N VAL A 5 -19.89 -19.67 2.99
CA VAL A 5 -19.50 -18.65 3.98
C VAL A 5 -17.98 -18.67 4.21
N LEU A 6 -17.39 -19.86 4.28
CA LEU A 6 -15.95 -20.01 4.43
C LEU A 6 -15.19 -19.51 3.20
N SER A 7 -15.67 -19.85 2.00
CA SER A 7 -15.10 -19.36 0.73
C SER A 7 -15.16 -17.83 0.63
N ASP A 8 -16.29 -17.22 1.01
CA ASP A 8 -16.47 -15.78 0.98
C ASP A 8 -15.49 -15.09 1.96
N ALA A 9 -15.30 -15.65 3.16
CA ALA A 9 -14.35 -15.14 4.15
C ALA A 9 -12.90 -15.17 3.65
N TYR A 10 -12.47 -16.26 3.00
CA TYR A 10 -11.14 -16.34 2.40
C TYR A 10 -10.94 -15.32 1.28
N ASN A 11 -11.97 -15.14 0.44
CA ASN A 11 -11.92 -14.14 -0.63
C ASN A 11 -11.79 -12.71 -0.07
N LEU A 12 -12.58 -12.37 0.95
CA LEU A 12 -12.49 -11.07 1.62
C LEU A 12 -11.12 -10.83 2.27
N LYS A 13 -10.54 -11.84 2.92
CA LYS A 13 -9.17 -11.78 3.49
C LYS A 13 -8.10 -11.53 2.43
N LYS A 14 -8.27 -12.09 1.23
CA LYS A 14 -7.38 -11.83 0.10
C LYS A 14 -7.54 -10.39 -0.41
N LEU A 15 -8.78 -9.98 -0.69
CA LEU A 15 -9.09 -8.67 -1.26
C LEU A 15 -8.66 -7.50 -0.35
N ILE A 16 -8.80 -7.62 0.97
CA ILE A 16 -8.35 -6.56 1.88
C ILE A 16 -6.83 -6.38 1.86
N ARG A 17 -6.05 -7.46 1.78
CA ARG A 17 -4.58 -7.40 1.65
C ARG A 17 -4.15 -6.79 0.32
N GLU A 18 -4.84 -7.12 -0.77
CA GLU A 18 -4.60 -6.50 -2.08
C GLU A 18 -4.91 -5.00 -2.06
N ALA A 19 -5.99 -4.59 -1.39
CA ALA A 19 -6.33 -3.19 -1.22
C ALA A 19 -5.31 -2.42 -0.37
N GLU A 20 -4.78 -3.02 0.70
CA GLU A 20 -3.70 -2.47 1.52
C GLU A 20 -2.41 -2.27 0.69
N ALA A 21 -2.01 -3.29 -0.07
CA ALA A 21 -0.83 -3.20 -0.94
C ALA A 21 -0.97 -2.09 -1.99
N LEU A 22 -2.15 -1.95 -2.61
CA LEU A 22 -2.43 -0.91 -3.59
C LEU A 22 -2.39 0.50 -2.96
N ALA A 23 -2.82 0.65 -1.70
CA ALA A 23 -2.72 1.91 -0.98
C ALA A 23 -1.25 2.32 -0.79
N ASP A 24 -0.38 1.38 -0.41
CA ASP A 24 1.06 1.63 -0.26
C ASP A 24 1.72 1.99 -1.60
N GLU A 25 1.40 1.28 -2.69
CA GLU A 25 1.87 1.61 -4.03
C GLU A 25 1.47 3.02 -4.47
N SER A 26 0.24 3.43 -4.14
CA SER A 26 -0.26 4.78 -4.43
C SER A 26 0.54 5.84 -3.68
N ILE A 27 0.85 5.61 -2.41
CA ILE A 27 1.68 6.52 -1.60
C ILE A 27 3.11 6.61 -2.16
N ILE A 28 3.70 5.49 -2.58
CA ILE A 28 5.01 5.48 -3.24
C ILE A 28 4.99 6.30 -4.53
N ALA A 29 3.94 6.15 -5.35
CA ALA A 29 3.79 6.92 -6.58
C ALA A 29 3.71 8.43 -6.33
N MET A 30 2.95 8.85 -5.31
CA MET A 30 2.86 10.26 -4.91
C MET A 30 4.19 10.80 -4.38
N ALA A 31 4.91 10.03 -3.57
CA ALA A 31 6.22 10.42 -3.06
C ALA A 31 7.23 10.65 -4.20
N ARG A 32 7.24 9.76 -5.21
CA ARG A 32 8.07 9.91 -6.42
C ARG A 32 7.70 11.17 -7.20
N LEU A 33 6.41 11.45 -7.35
CA LEU A 33 5.93 12.68 -8.00
C LEU A 33 6.39 13.93 -7.24
N LYS A 34 6.24 13.95 -5.91
CA LYS A 34 6.69 15.06 -5.06
C LYS A 34 8.19 15.30 -5.20
N GLN A 35 9.00 14.23 -5.20
CA GLN A 35 10.44 14.32 -5.41
C GLN A 35 10.77 14.94 -6.78
N ALA A 36 10.12 14.48 -7.86
CA ALA A 36 10.33 15.03 -9.19
C ALA A 36 9.95 16.52 -9.27
N MET A 37 8.86 16.94 -8.63
CA MET A 37 8.44 18.34 -8.56
C MET A 37 9.46 19.21 -7.82
N LEU A 38 10.02 18.72 -6.71
CA LEU A 38 11.06 19.44 -5.95
C LEU A 38 12.37 19.52 -6.72
N ALA A 39 12.76 18.46 -7.41
CA ALA A 39 13.95 18.44 -8.27
C ALA A 39 13.81 19.43 -9.44
N ALA A 40 12.63 19.50 -10.08
CA ALA A 40 12.36 20.47 -11.14
C ALA A 40 12.50 21.92 -10.65
N ARG A 41 12.13 22.22 -9.40
CA ARG A 41 12.29 23.55 -8.78
C ARG A 41 13.74 23.95 -8.52
N GLN A 42 14.68 23.00 -8.57
CA GLN A 42 16.11 23.33 -8.47
C GLN A 42 16.66 23.94 -9.77
N ASN A 43 15.88 23.96 -10.86
CA ASN A 43 16.29 24.61 -12.10
C ASN A 43 16.37 26.14 -11.92
N PRO A 44 17.55 26.78 -12.09
CA PRO A 44 17.71 28.23 -11.92
C PRO A 44 16.87 29.08 -12.88
N ALA A 45 16.42 28.50 -14.00
CA ALA A 45 15.55 29.17 -14.96
C ALA A 45 14.07 29.21 -14.53
N ILE A 46 13.72 28.57 -13.41
CA ILE A 46 12.35 28.51 -12.88
C ILE A 46 12.27 29.37 -11.62
N GLU A 47 11.21 30.17 -11.52
CA GLU A 47 10.99 30.99 -10.33
C GLU A 47 10.73 30.10 -9.11
N VAL A 48 11.26 30.51 -7.95
CA VAL A 48 11.23 29.70 -6.71
C VAL A 48 9.80 29.29 -6.32
N HIS A 49 8.79 30.10 -6.63
CA HIS A 49 7.40 29.87 -6.24
C HIS A 49 6.60 29.04 -7.27
N THR A 50 7.16 28.77 -8.45
CA THR A 50 6.49 27.97 -9.48
C THR A 50 6.19 26.56 -8.94
N GLY A 51 4.94 26.11 -9.13
CA GLY A 51 4.49 24.78 -8.67
C GLY A 51 4.15 24.68 -7.19
N GLN A 52 4.32 25.73 -6.38
CA GLN A 52 4.02 25.70 -4.93
C GLN A 52 2.57 25.29 -4.64
N ARG A 53 1.60 25.86 -5.37
CA ARG A 53 0.17 25.50 -5.26
C ARG A 53 -0.13 24.04 -5.61
N ALA A 54 0.68 23.43 -6.48
CA ALA A 54 0.53 22.02 -6.83
C ALA A 54 1.13 21.12 -5.73
N LEU A 55 2.28 21.50 -5.15
CA LEU A 55 2.88 20.79 -4.01
C LEU A 55 1.98 20.78 -2.77
N VAL A 56 1.29 21.89 -2.50
CA VAL A 56 0.30 21.95 -1.41
C VAL A 56 -0.84 20.96 -1.65
N ARG A 57 -1.43 20.97 -2.85
CA ARG A 57 -2.50 20.02 -3.23
C ARG A 57 -2.04 18.56 -3.20
N LEU A 58 -0.81 18.28 -3.65
CA LEU A 58 -0.25 16.93 -3.57
C LEU A 58 -0.08 16.49 -2.12
N THR A 59 0.33 17.38 -1.23
CA THR A 59 0.46 17.08 0.21
C THR A 59 -0.91 16.83 0.86
N GLU A 60 -1.94 17.59 0.47
CA GLU A 60 -3.32 17.31 0.88
C GLU A 60 -3.78 15.92 0.42
N ALA A 61 -3.52 15.58 -0.85
CA ALA A 61 -3.85 14.27 -1.41
C ALA A 61 -3.13 13.11 -0.67
N GLU A 62 -1.84 13.28 -0.36
CA GLU A 62 -1.06 12.31 0.43
C GLU A 62 -1.65 12.10 1.83
N SER A 63 -2.06 13.20 2.50
CA SER A 63 -2.72 13.13 3.81
C SER A 63 -4.03 12.34 3.75
N HIS A 64 -4.84 12.58 2.71
CA HIS A 64 -6.06 11.81 2.49
C HIS A 64 -5.78 10.33 2.24
N ALA A 65 -4.75 10.00 1.46
CA ALA A 65 -4.37 8.62 1.19
C ALA A 65 -3.86 7.88 2.45
N LEU A 66 -3.09 8.55 3.32
CA LEU A 66 -2.67 7.99 4.60
C LEU A 66 -3.86 7.72 5.53
N SER A 67 -4.82 8.64 5.58
CA SER A 67 -6.06 8.46 6.33
C SER A 67 -6.88 7.28 5.79
N MET A 68 -6.99 7.16 4.47
CA MET A 68 -7.62 6.02 3.80
C MET A 68 -6.93 4.70 4.13
N SER A 69 -5.60 4.63 4.04
CA SER A 69 -4.81 3.44 4.41
C SER A 69 -5.07 3.03 5.87
N THR A 70 -5.10 4.00 6.79
CA THR A 70 -5.44 3.73 8.20
C THR A 70 -6.85 3.16 8.35
N ASN A 71 -7.82 3.63 7.56
CA ASN A 71 -9.18 3.09 7.58
C ASN A 71 -9.24 1.68 7.00
N LEU A 72 -8.44 1.34 5.99
CA LEU A 72 -8.34 -0.03 5.48
C LEU A 72 -7.83 -1.00 6.57
N LEU A 73 -6.82 -0.61 7.34
CA LEU A 73 -6.34 -1.42 8.48
C LEU A 73 -7.42 -1.68 9.52
N ARG A 74 -8.30 -0.69 9.78
CA ARG A 74 -9.45 -0.85 10.68
C ARG A 74 -10.51 -1.78 10.11
N VAL A 75 -10.78 -1.69 8.81
CA VAL A 75 -11.69 -2.62 8.11
C VAL A 75 -11.13 -4.04 8.18
N HIS A 76 -9.82 -4.23 7.99
CA HIS A 76 -9.17 -5.53 8.14
C HIS A 76 -9.35 -6.10 9.56
N ASP A 77 -9.10 -5.30 10.61
CA ASP A 77 -9.32 -5.72 11.99
C ASP A 77 -10.78 -6.13 12.25
N GLU A 78 -11.73 -5.34 11.77
CA GLU A 78 -13.16 -5.63 11.95
C GLU A 78 -13.58 -6.91 11.22
N LEU A 79 -13.19 -7.07 9.95
CA LEU A 79 -13.44 -8.30 9.20
C LEU A 79 -12.79 -9.52 9.85
N SER A 80 -11.63 -9.35 10.51
CA SER A 80 -10.95 -10.43 11.24
C SER A 80 -11.70 -10.83 12.51
N LYS A 81 -12.39 -9.91 13.19
CA LYS A 81 -13.28 -10.24 14.32
C LYS A 81 -14.49 -11.01 13.84
N GLU A 82 -15.16 -10.51 12.80
CA GLU A 82 -16.35 -11.14 12.22
C GLU A 82 -16.04 -12.55 11.70
N ALA A 83 -14.90 -12.74 11.02
CA ALA A 83 -14.46 -14.05 10.54
C ALA A 83 -14.26 -15.06 11.69
N ARG A 84 -13.76 -14.62 12.86
CA ARG A 84 -13.61 -15.50 14.03
C ARG A 84 -14.93 -16.02 14.57
N VAL A 85 -15.98 -15.20 14.54
CA VAL A 85 -17.31 -15.55 15.03
C VAL A 85 -18.08 -16.37 14.01
N HIS A 86 -18.04 -15.95 12.73
CA HIS A 86 -18.97 -16.41 11.71
C HIS A 86 -18.38 -17.38 10.69
N ALA A 87 -17.06 -17.35 10.48
CA ALA A 87 -16.38 -18.15 9.46
C ALA A 87 -15.44 -19.21 10.06
N GLY A 88 -15.50 -19.43 11.38
CA GLY A 88 -14.52 -20.24 12.09
C GLY A 88 -13.17 -19.52 12.07
N GLY A 89 -12.69 -19.06 13.23
CA GLY A 89 -11.43 -18.31 13.31
C GLY A 89 -10.27 -18.95 12.58
N ASP A 90 -9.25 -18.14 12.27
CA ASP A 90 -8.04 -18.59 11.58
C ASP A 90 -7.56 -19.91 12.21
N LEU A 91 -7.66 -21.00 11.46
CA LEU A 91 -7.25 -22.33 11.92
C LEU A 91 -5.71 -22.41 12.09
N GLY A 92 -5.01 -21.29 11.92
CA GLY A 92 -3.57 -21.21 11.95
C GLY A 92 -2.98 -21.94 10.75
N ILE A 93 -3.71 -22.01 9.63
CA ILE A 93 -3.24 -22.66 8.42
C ILE A 93 -2.00 -21.86 7.98
N PRO A 94 -0.79 -22.44 8.07
CA PRO A 94 0.42 -21.69 7.78
C PRO A 94 0.36 -21.18 6.35
N THR A 95 0.65 -19.90 6.14
CA THR A 95 0.90 -19.40 4.78
C THR A 95 2.09 -20.20 4.24
N GLU A 96 1.85 -21.03 3.23
CA GLU A 96 2.94 -21.70 2.52
C GLU A 96 3.76 -20.62 1.82
N ILE A 97 4.93 -20.32 2.39
CA ILE A 97 5.90 -19.43 1.77
C ILE A 97 6.78 -20.32 0.89
N PRO A 98 6.67 -20.26 -0.46
CA PRO A 98 7.54 -21.03 -1.32
C PRO A 98 9.00 -20.65 -1.05
N ASP A 99 9.91 -21.62 -1.12
CA ASP A 99 11.33 -21.49 -0.68
C ASP A 99 12.10 -20.32 -1.30
N GLY A 100 11.61 -19.73 -2.40
CA GLY A 100 12.18 -18.54 -3.05
C GLY A 100 11.59 -17.19 -2.62
N ALA A 101 10.53 -17.16 -1.81
CA ALA A 101 9.84 -15.92 -1.42
C ALA A 101 10.45 -15.25 -0.17
N THR A 102 11.24 -15.98 0.61
CA THR A 102 11.99 -15.47 1.78
C THR A 102 13.47 -15.24 1.50
N THR A 103 14.00 -15.78 0.41
CA THR A 103 15.33 -15.45 -0.09
C THR A 103 15.27 -14.08 -0.75
N GLY A 104 15.51 -13.04 0.06
CA GLY A 104 15.84 -11.72 -0.45
C GLY A 104 17.13 -11.75 -1.24
N GLU A 105 17.09 -12.23 -2.49
CA GLU A 105 17.97 -11.70 -3.52
C GLU A 105 17.46 -10.29 -3.80
N PHE A 106 17.98 -9.33 -3.02
CA PHE A 106 18.12 -7.98 -3.53
C PHE A 106 18.92 -8.12 -4.82
N ALA A 107 18.22 -8.16 -5.96
CA ALA A 107 18.84 -8.01 -7.26
C ALA A 107 19.79 -6.81 -7.13
N PRO A 108 21.10 -6.97 -7.40
CA PRO A 108 22.01 -5.86 -7.32
C PRO A 108 21.43 -4.79 -8.21
N GLN A 109 20.98 -3.66 -7.62
CA GLN A 109 20.65 -2.50 -8.41
C GLN A 109 21.91 -2.23 -9.21
N GLU A 110 21.84 -2.48 -10.52
CA GLU A 110 22.90 -2.10 -11.45
C GLU A 110 23.21 -0.67 -11.11
N ARG A 111 24.41 -0.48 -10.54
CA ARG A 111 25.00 0.83 -10.32
C ARG A 111 24.87 1.54 -11.66
N LEU A 112 23.88 2.42 -11.74
CA LEU A 112 23.71 3.33 -12.86
C LEU A 112 25.01 4.11 -12.89
N ARG A 113 25.86 3.73 -13.83
CA ARG A 113 27.21 4.21 -13.98
C ARG A 113 27.16 5.72 -14.20
N ALA A 114 28.16 6.36 -13.60
CA ALA A 114 28.62 7.71 -13.93
C ALA A 114 28.77 7.92 -15.45
#